data_AF-A0A8S3A538-F1
#
_entry.id   AF-A0A8S3A538-F1
#
_cell.length_a   1.000
_cell.length_b   1.000
_cell.length_c   1.000
_cell.angle_alpha   90.00
_cell.angle_beta   90.00
_cell.angle_gamma   90.00
#
_symmetry.space_group_name_H-M   'P 1'
#
loop_
_entity.id
_entity.type
_entity.pdbx_description
1 polymer ?
#
loop_
_entity_poly.entity_id
_entity_poly.type
_entity_poly.pdbx_seq_one_letter_code
_entity_poly.pdbx_strand_id
1 'polypeptide(L)'
;AEFLLKHNLATWAEKALAYEFLVNSGRDQQVEITLAKAKILQQDFSAAESHITQALSIDYENVEAWALWGHVKYLQLDFEAAKGRYQRTLVFSEKPPDLHTVYIRLGAILLSEIKESSYSEAKEIFLRACRYQPTCTTYLGLGVACYRMNQFDDAEEALTEANFLNNQSAEVWGYLTLICLQTKRYIEAEQSYKYAIK
;
A
#
# COMPACT_ATOMS: atom_id res chain seq x y z
N ALA A 1 -21.86 1.79 -11.52
CA ALA A 1 -20.77 0.81 -11.77
C ALA A 1 -19.93 0.39 -10.53
N GLU A 2 -19.62 1.26 -9.57
CA GLU A 2 -18.68 0.97 -8.46
C GLU A 2 -19.02 -0.26 -7.61
N PHE A 3 -20.30 -0.50 -7.33
CA PHE A 3 -20.74 -1.68 -6.59
C PHE A 3 -20.27 -2.99 -7.24
N LEU A 4 -20.28 -3.04 -8.57
CA LEU A 4 -19.87 -4.22 -9.34
C LEU A 4 -18.36 -4.45 -9.24
N LEU A 5 -17.56 -3.37 -9.23
CA LEU A 5 -16.12 -3.46 -9.04
C LEU A 5 -15.75 -4.02 -7.67
N LYS A 6 -16.45 -3.59 -6.61
CA LYS A 6 -16.24 -4.12 -5.24
C LYS A 6 -16.47 -5.63 -5.14
N HIS A 7 -17.23 -6.21 -6.06
CA HIS A 7 -17.52 -7.65 -6.13
C HIS A 7 -16.76 -8.35 -7.27
N ASN A 8 -15.70 -7.73 -7.80
CA ASN A 8 -14.88 -8.26 -8.90
C ASN A 8 -15.64 -8.54 -10.20
N LEU A 9 -16.77 -7.88 -10.43
CA LEU A 9 -17.61 -8.02 -11.63
C LEU A 9 -17.24 -6.97 -12.68
N ALA A 10 -15.98 -6.98 -13.12
CA ALA A 10 -15.42 -5.93 -13.99
C ALA A 10 -16.16 -5.78 -15.33
N THR A 11 -16.51 -6.88 -15.99
CA THR A 11 -17.23 -6.86 -17.27
C THR A 11 -18.64 -6.27 -17.14
N TRP A 12 -19.30 -6.49 -16.00
CA TRP A 12 -20.60 -5.90 -15.70
C TRP A 12 -20.48 -4.42 -15.35
N ALA A 13 -19.41 -4.02 -14.66
CA ALA A 13 -19.11 -2.62 -14.39
C ALA A 13 -18.95 -1.83 -15.69
N GLU A 14 -18.19 -2.37 -16.66
CA GLU A 14 -18.04 -1.76 -18.00
C GLU A 14 -19.37 -1.64 -18.74
N LYS A 15 -20.20 -2.69 -18.72
CA LYS A 15 -21.54 -2.64 -19.32
C LYS A 15 -22.40 -1.56 -18.68
N ALA A 16 -22.39 -1.45 -17.34
CA ALA A 16 -23.13 -0.43 -16.63
C ALA A 16 -22.67 0.99 -17.02
N LEU A 17 -21.36 1.22 -17.15
CA LEU A 17 -20.81 2.49 -17.62
C LEU A 17 -21.20 2.81 -19.07
N ALA A 18 -21.21 1.81 -19.95
CA ALA A 18 -21.63 2.00 -21.33
C ALA A 18 -23.10 2.48 -21.42
N TYR A 19 -23.98 1.95 -20.57
CA TYR A 19 -25.35 2.45 -20.47
C TYR A 19 -25.42 3.86 -19.89
N GLU A 20 -24.65 4.17 -18.84
CA GLU A 20 -24.58 5.52 -18.26
C GLU A 20 -24.10 6.55 -19.29
N PHE A 21 -23.12 6.20 -20.13
CA PHE A 21 -22.60 7.06 -21.21
C PHE A 21 -23.59 7.31 -22.35
N LEU A 22 -24.43 6.32 -22.69
CA LEU A 22 -25.49 6.48 -23.68
C LEU A 22 -26.60 7.43 -23.21
N VAL A 23 -26.80 7.52 -21.88
CA VAL A 23 -27.84 8.35 -21.26
C VAL A 23 -27.30 9.75 -20.95
N ASN A 24 -26.05 9.87 -20.52
CA ASN A 24 -25.40 11.12 -20.16
C ASN A 24 -24.22 11.39 -21.11
N SER A 25 -24.40 12.34 -22.02
CA SER A 25 -23.41 12.73 -23.03
C SER A 25 -22.18 13.42 -22.41
N GLY A 26 -21.24 12.65 -21.85
CA GLY A 26 -19.99 13.21 -21.35
C GLY A 26 -18.98 12.14 -20.93
N ARG A 27 -17.72 12.29 -21.38
CA ARG A 27 -16.58 11.62 -20.76
C ARG A 27 -16.26 12.35 -19.47
N ASP A 28 -16.74 11.80 -18.36
CA ASP A 28 -16.42 12.29 -17.03
C ASP A 28 -15.12 11.63 -16.55
N GLN A 29 -14.30 12.38 -15.81
CA GLN A 29 -13.10 11.90 -15.15
C GLN A 29 -13.38 10.66 -14.31
N GLN A 30 -14.52 10.62 -13.62
CA GLN A 30 -14.92 9.49 -12.80
C GLN A 30 -15.19 8.22 -13.62
N VAL A 31 -15.68 8.36 -14.86
CA VAL A 31 -15.88 7.23 -15.77
C VAL A 31 -14.53 6.63 -16.16
N GLU A 32 -13.54 7.46 -16.51
CA GLU A 32 -12.19 7.00 -16.84
C GLU A 32 -11.52 6.29 -15.64
N ILE A 33 -11.67 6.83 -14.43
CA ILE A 33 -11.18 6.19 -13.19
C ILE A 33 -11.85 4.82 -12.97
N THR A 34 -13.17 4.73 -13.21
CA THR A 34 -13.91 3.48 -13.03
C THR A 34 -13.53 2.43 -14.07
N LEU A 35 -13.29 2.83 -15.32
CA LEU A 35 -12.78 1.96 -16.37
C LEU A 35 -11.37 1.47 -16.05
N ALA A 36 -10.48 2.35 -15.56
CA ALA A 36 -9.15 1.96 -15.13
C ALA A 36 -9.20 0.86 -14.06
N LYS A 37 -10.04 1.01 -13.03
CA LYS A 37 -10.27 -0.01 -12.00
C LYS A 37 -10.77 -1.33 -12.58
N ALA A 38 -11.71 -1.28 -13.53
CA ALA A 38 -12.21 -2.48 -14.22
C ALA A 38 -11.08 -3.21 -14.97
N LYS A 39 -10.23 -2.47 -15.69
CA LYS A 39 -9.08 -3.02 -16.43
C LYS A 39 -8.01 -3.59 -15.51
N ILE A 40 -7.75 -2.98 -14.36
CA ILE A 40 -6.87 -3.55 -13.32
C ILE A 40 -7.39 -4.94 -12.88
N LEU A 41 -8.69 -5.07 -12.60
CA LEU A 41 -9.28 -6.36 -12.20
C LEU A 41 -9.20 -7.42 -13.30
N GLN A 42 -9.21 -7.01 -14.56
CA GLN A 42 -9.01 -7.89 -15.72
C GLN A 42 -7.53 -8.18 -16.01
N GLN A 43 -6.60 -7.59 -15.25
CA GLN A 43 -5.14 -7.61 -15.50
C GLN A 43 -4.72 -6.99 -16.83
N ASP A 44 -5.58 -6.19 -17.46
CA ASP A 44 -5.25 -5.41 -18.65
C ASP A 44 -4.62 -4.08 -18.23
N PHE A 45 -3.35 -4.14 -17.85
CA PHE A 45 -2.62 -2.99 -17.35
C PHE A 45 -2.39 -1.90 -18.41
N SER A 46 -2.31 -2.28 -19.69
CA SER A 46 -2.14 -1.31 -20.78
C SER A 46 -3.39 -0.45 -20.96
N ALA A 47 -4.58 -1.07 -20.97
CA ALA A 47 -5.83 -0.34 -21.03
C ALA A 47 -6.07 0.49 -19.75
N ALA A 48 -5.72 -0.07 -18.58
CA ALA A 48 -5.81 0.67 -17.32
C ALA A 48 -4.98 1.95 -17.35
N GLU A 49 -3.72 1.89 -17.81
CA GLU A 49 -2.87 3.08 -17.96
C GLU A 49 -3.44 4.08 -18.95
N SER A 50 -4.03 3.62 -20.06
CA SER A 50 -4.68 4.54 -21.01
C SER A 50 -5.81 5.33 -20.35
N HIS A 51 -6.71 4.66 -19.63
CA HIS A 51 -7.80 5.33 -18.90
C HIS A 51 -7.29 6.27 -17.80
N ILE A 52 -6.25 5.87 -17.06
CA ILE A 52 -5.60 6.72 -16.05
C ILE A 52 -5.04 7.99 -16.69
N THR A 53 -4.34 7.88 -17.83
CA THR A 53 -3.80 9.06 -18.53
C THR A 53 -4.90 9.97 -19.06
N GLN A 54 -6.04 9.41 -19.49
CA GLN A 54 -7.20 10.20 -19.89
C GLN A 54 -7.81 10.94 -18.69
N ALA A 55 -7.97 10.27 -17.54
CA ALA A 55 -8.44 10.90 -16.31
C ALA A 55 -7.53 12.07 -15.87
N LEU A 56 -6.21 11.87 -15.93
CA LEU A 56 -5.21 12.90 -15.59
C LEU A 56 -5.10 14.03 -16.61
N SER A 57 -5.57 13.82 -17.85
CA SER A 57 -5.66 14.89 -18.85
C SER A 57 -6.83 15.85 -18.57
N ILE A 58 -7.86 15.38 -17.87
CA ILE A 58 -9.02 16.18 -17.45
C ILE A 58 -8.67 16.97 -16.18
N ASP A 59 -8.13 16.28 -15.17
CA ASP A 59 -7.57 16.93 -14.00
C ASP A 59 -6.31 16.17 -13.53
N TYR A 60 -5.20 16.90 -13.58
CA TYR A 60 -3.86 16.37 -13.34
C TYR A 60 -3.55 16.17 -11.85
N GLU A 61 -4.34 16.75 -10.95
CA GLU A 61 -4.16 16.64 -9.49
C GLU A 61 -4.94 15.47 -8.89
N ASN A 62 -5.72 14.74 -9.70
CA ASN A 62 -6.56 13.65 -9.23
C ASN A 62 -5.75 12.57 -8.50
N VAL A 63 -5.89 12.55 -7.17
CA VAL A 63 -5.11 11.69 -6.28
C VAL A 63 -5.44 10.21 -6.48
N GLU A 64 -6.68 9.89 -6.85
CA GLU A 64 -7.11 8.51 -7.10
C GLU A 64 -6.48 7.97 -8.38
N ALA A 65 -6.41 8.76 -9.46
CA ALA A 65 -5.76 8.37 -10.70
C ALA A 65 -4.25 8.14 -10.50
N TRP A 66 -3.55 8.99 -9.73
CA TRP A 66 -2.14 8.76 -9.37
C TRP A 66 -1.96 7.50 -8.51
N ALA A 67 -2.85 7.26 -7.55
CA ALA A 67 -2.81 6.06 -6.70
C ALA A 67 -3.01 4.79 -7.53
N LEU A 68 -3.97 4.79 -8.46
CA LEU A 68 -4.21 3.69 -9.39
C LEU A 68 -3.01 3.46 -10.31
N TRP A 69 -2.35 4.52 -10.80
CA TRP A 69 -1.16 4.36 -11.64
C TRP A 69 -0.03 3.70 -10.85
N GLY A 70 0.21 4.14 -9.62
CA GLY A 70 1.16 3.47 -8.72
C GLY A 70 0.82 2.00 -8.51
N HIS A 71 -0.47 1.68 -8.37
CA HIS A 71 -0.92 0.30 -8.23
C HIS A 71 -0.70 -0.54 -9.49
N VAL A 72 -0.97 0.00 -10.68
CA VAL A 72 -0.66 -0.69 -11.94
C VAL A 72 0.83 -0.99 -12.05
N LYS A 73 1.69 -0.01 -11.78
CA LYS A 73 3.16 -0.20 -11.82
C LYS A 73 3.65 -1.22 -10.80
N TYR A 74 3.06 -1.21 -9.59
CA TYR A 74 3.33 -2.22 -8.58
C TYR A 74 2.97 -3.63 -9.07
N LEU A 75 1.80 -3.81 -9.69
CA LEU A 75 1.37 -5.11 -10.23
C LEU A 75 2.23 -5.57 -11.42
N GLN A 76 2.81 -4.63 -12.18
CA GLN A 76 3.79 -4.89 -13.23
C GLN A 76 5.21 -5.16 -12.69
N LEU A 77 5.42 -5.10 -11.37
CA LEU A 77 6.72 -5.21 -10.70
C LEU A 77 7.72 -4.09 -11.06
N ASP A 78 7.23 -2.99 -11.64
CA ASP A 78 8.00 -1.77 -11.87
C ASP A 78 7.97 -0.91 -10.61
N PHE A 79 8.76 -1.32 -9.61
CA PHE A 79 8.76 -0.70 -8.28
C PHE A 79 9.28 0.74 -8.28
N GLU A 80 10.20 1.08 -9.18
CA GLU A 80 10.72 2.45 -9.32
C GLU A 80 9.62 3.39 -9.82
N ALA A 81 8.90 3.01 -10.88
CA ALA A 81 7.77 3.81 -11.34
C ALA A 81 6.64 3.85 -10.30
N ALA A 82 6.33 2.72 -9.65
CA ALA A 82 5.31 2.63 -8.61
C ALA A 82 5.61 3.60 -7.45
N LYS A 83 6.86 3.60 -6.95
CA LYS A 83 7.34 4.53 -5.92
C LYS A 83 7.06 5.97 -6.32
N GLY A 84 7.48 6.37 -7.52
CA GLY A 84 7.26 7.74 -8.02
C GLY A 84 5.78 8.14 -8.08
N ARG A 85 4.89 7.24 -8.50
CA ARG A 85 3.45 7.55 -8.62
C ARG A 85 2.75 7.58 -7.26
N TYR A 86 3.14 6.70 -6.34
CA TYR A 86 2.67 6.75 -4.96
C TYR A 86 3.16 7.99 -4.24
N GLN A 87 4.43 8.37 -4.37
CA GLN A 87 4.94 9.62 -3.82
C GLN A 87 4.18 10.82 -4.38
N ARG A 88 3.90 10.83 -5.69
CA ARG A 88 3.09 11.89 -6.32
C ARG A 88 1.68 11.99 -5.73
N THR A 89 1.04 10.86 -5.44
CA THR A 89 -0.27 10.80 -4.75
C THR A 89 -0.24 11.53 -3.41
N LEU A 90 0.84 11.37 -2.64
CA LEU A 90 0.99 11.93 -1.29
C LEU A 90 1.41 13.41 -1.26
N VAL A 91 1.69 14.04 -2.40
CA VAL A 91 2.00 15.48 -2.49
C VAL A 91 0.75 16.34 -2.36
N PHE A 92 -0.40 15.83 -2.80
CA PHE A 92 -1.65 16.56 -2.81
C PHE A 92 -2.34 16.54 -1.44
N SER A 93 -3.17 17.55 -1.17
CA SER A 93 -3.89 17.68 0.10
C SER A 93 -5.07 16.71 0.23
N GLU A 94 -5.68 16.34 -0.90
CA GLU A 94 -6.77 15.37 -0.96
C GLU A 94 -6.25 13.95 -0.69
N LYS A 95 -7.11 13.12 -0.11
CA LYS A 95 -6.77 11.73 0.22
C LYS A 95 -7.52 10.78 -0.72
N PRO A 96 -6.84 9.89 -1.46
CA PRO A 96 -7.52 8.91 -2.28
C PRO A 96 -8.27 7.91 -1.39
N PRO A 97 -9.33 7.26 -1.90
CA PRO A 97 -10.07 6.24 -1.16
C PRO A 97 -9.18 5.10 -0.64
N ASP A 98 -8.16 4.71 -1.43
CA ASP A 98 -7.24 3.62 -1.12
C ASP A 98 -5.90 4.07 -0.51
N LEU A 99 -5.89 5.20 0.20
CA LEU A 99 -4.67 5.79 0.80
C LEU A 99 -3.90 4.80 1.69
N HIS A 100 -4.60 3.93 2.43
CA HIS A 100 -3.95 2.91 3.25
C HIS A 100 -3.09 1.95 2.42
N THR A 101 -3.61 1.50 1.27
CA THR A 101 -2.89 0.64 0.32
C THR A 101 -1.69 1.36 -0.27
N VAL A 102 -1.82 2.65 -0.58
CA VAL A 102 -0.70 3.48 -1.06
C VAL A 102 0.43 3.51 -0.02
N TYR A 103 0.11 3.76 1.26
CA TYR A 103 1.12 3.76 2.31
C TYR A 103 1.82 2.42 2.48
N ILE A 104 1.07 1.32 2.59
CA ILE A 104 1.65 -0.02 2.77
C ILE A 104 2.57 -0.38 1.61
N ARG A 105 2.12 -0.16 0.36
CA ARG A 105 2.90 -0.53 -0.84
C ARG A 105 4.12 0.36 -1.01
N LEU A 106 4.01 1.67 -0.80
CA LEU A 106 5.15 2.58 -0.86
C LEU A 106 6.18 2.25 0.23
N GLY A 107 5.73 2.03 1.47
CA GLY A 107 6.60 1.63 2.58
C GLY A 107 7.32 0.31 2.31
N ALA A 108 6.62 -0.68 1.75
CA ALA A 108 7.21 -1.96 1.37
C ALA A 108 8.26 -1.82 0.25
N ILE A 109 8.02 -0.98 -0.77
CA ILE A 109 9.02 -0.69 -1.80
C ILE A 109 10.28 -0.07 -1.16
N LEU A 110 10.10 0.93 -0.30
CA LEU A 110 11.21 1.61 0.38
C LEU A 110 12.02 0.64 1.28
N LEU A 111 11.37 -0.29 1.97
CA LEU A 111 12.04 -1.33 2.76
C LEU A 111 12.82 -2.34 1.92
N SER A 112 12.43 -2.55 0.66
CA SER A 112 13.13 -3.47 -0.25
C SER A 112 14.43 -2.88 -0.82
N GLU A 113 14.59 -1.56 -0.77
CA GLU A 113 15.80 -0.88 -1.21
C GLU A 113 16.94 -1.09 -0.21
N ILE A 114 18.14 -1.44 -0.72
CA ILE A 114 19.34 -1.64 0.11
C ILE A 114 20.05 -0.29 0.31
N LYS A 115 19.35 0.69 0.87
CA LYS A 115 19.86 2.04 1.13
C LYS A 115 19.35 2.54 2.48
N GLU A 116 20.26 3.04 3.31
CA GLU A 116 19.92 3.54 4.66
C GLU A 116 18.88 4.68 4.63
N SER A 117 18.99 5.58 3.63
CA SER A 117 18.02 6.66 3.42
C SER A 117 16.60 6.14 3.14
N SER A 118 16.49 4.97 2.50
CA SER A 118 15.18 4.41 2.16
C SER A 118 14.48 3.83 3.38
N TYR A 119 15.22 3.34 4.38
CA TYR A 119 14.63 2.90 5.65
C TYR A 119 14.08 4.06 6.47
N SER A 120 14.75 5.22 6.48
CA SER A 120 14.23 6.41 7.17
C SER A 120 12.99 6.98 6.47
N GLU A 121 12.96 6.99 5.13
CA GLU A 121 11.74 7.31 4.37
C GLU A 121 10.61 6.29 4.66
N ALA A 122 10.92 4.99 4.71
CA ALA A 122 9.95 3.95 5.04
C ALA A 122 9.35 4.16 6.44
N LYS A 123 10.19 4.48 7.45
CA LYS A 123 9.76 4.79 8.81
C LYS A 123 8.72 5.91 8.81
N GLU A 124 8.99 7.02 8.12
CA GLU A 124 8.06 8.15 8.03
C GLU A 124 6.74 7.78 7.32
N ILE A 125 6.82 7.00 6.23
CA ILE A 125 5.63 6.51 5.52
C ILE A 125 4.78 5.61 6.42
N PHE A 126 5.39 4.65 7.13
CA PHE A 126 4.66 3.76 8.04
C PHE A 126 4.13 4.50 9.28
N LEU A 127 4.82 5.52 9.80
CA LEU A 127 4.29 6.38 10.86
C LEU A 127 3.01 7.09 10.41
N ARG A 128 2.99 7.64 9.20
CA ARG A 128 1.77 8.23 8.62
C ARG A 128 0.67 7.18 8.43
N ALA A 129 1.05 5.98 8.00
CA ALA A 129 0.13 4.86 7.84
C ALA A 129 -0.54 4.47 9.16
N CYS A 130 0.24 4.30 10.23
CA CYS A 130 -0.26 3.99 11.58
C CYS A 130 -1.19 5.09 12.11
N ARG A 131 -0.86 6.38 11.87
CA ARG A 131 -1.73 7.50 12.27
C ARG A 131 -3.04 7.55 11.49
N TYR A 132 -3.02 7.18 10.22
CA TYR A 132 -4.19 7.20 9.37
C TYR A 132 -5.11 6.00 9.60
N GLN A 133 -4.55 4.80 9.56
CA GLN A 133 -5.26 3.54 9.78
C GLN A 133 -4.29 2.53 10.40
N PRO A 134 -4.29 2.39 11.75
CA PRO A 134 -3.45 1.42 12.43
C PRO A 134 -3.89 0.00 12.09
N THR A 135 -2.92 -0.85 11.73
CA THR A 135 -3.09 -2.28 11.44
C THR A 135 -1.83 -3.04 11.85
N CYS A 136 -1.92 -4.37 11.99
CA CYS A 136 -0.74 -5.20 12.20
C CYS A 136 0.33 -4.95 11.11
N THR A 137 -0.07 -4.79 9.85
CA THR A 137 0.85 -4.58 8.72
C THR A 137 1.56 -3.23 8.77
N THR A 138 0.86 -2.15 9.17
CA THR A 138 1.48 -0.82 9.25
C THR A 138 2.49 -0.74 10.39
N TYR A 139 2.15 -1.32 11.55
CA TYR A 139 3.07 -1.38 12.70
C TYR A 139 4.23 -2.34 12.46
N LEU A 140 3.99 -3.48 11.80
CA LEU A 140 5.06 -4.37 11.35
C LEU A 140 6.03 -3.62 10.43
N GLY A 141 5.54 -2.94 9.39
CA GLY A 141 6.38 -2.15 8.49
C GLY A 141 7.21 -1.08 9.21
N LEU A 142 6.60 -0.39 10.19
CA LEU A 142 7.31 0.56 11.06
C LEU A 142 8.42 -0.12 11.86
N GLY A 143 8.11 -1.25 12.50
CA GLY A 143 9.07 -2.03 13.27
C GLY A 143 10.24 -2.55 12.43
N VAL A 144 9.96 -3.02 11.20
CA VAL A 144 10.99 -3.44 10.25
C VAL A 144 11.89 -2.28 9.84
N ALA A 145 11.32 -1.10 9.57
CA ALA A 145 12.10 0.10 9.25
C ALA A 145 13.05 0.47 10.40
N CYS A 146 12.54 0.54 11.64
CA CYS A 146 13.35 0.81 12.83
C CYS A 146 14.43 -0.27 13.05
N TYR A 147 14.10 -1.54 12.87
CA TYR A 147 15.05 -2.65 12.99
C TYR A 147 16.20 -2.53 12.00
N ARG A 148 15.91 -2.20 10.73
CA ARG A 148 16.94 -2.00 9.69
C ARG A 148 17.88 -0.84 10.01
N MET A 149 17.37 0.17 10.70
CA MET A 149 18.14 1.33 11.20
C MET A 149 18.83 1.07 12.55
N ASN A 150 18.79 -0.16 13.09
CA ASN A 150 19.28 -0.54 14.43
C ASN A 150 18.64 0.24 15.60
N GLN A 151 17.43 0.77 15.40
CA GLN A 151 16.64 1.45 16.44
C GLN A 151 15.77 0.41 17.16
N PHE A 152 16.40 -0.43 17.99
CA PHE A 152 15.75 -1.63 18.53
C PHE A 152 14.60 -1.33 19.50
N ASP A 153 14.70 -0.27 20.31
CA ASP A 153 13.62 0.13 21.24
C ASP A 153 12.36 0.56 20.47
N ASP A 154 12.51 1.47 19.49
CA ASP A 154 11.42 1.90 18.60
C ASP A 154 10.84 0.71 17.80
N ALA A 155 11.68 -0.23 17.39
CA ALA A 155 11.26 -1.41 16.64
C ALA A 155 10.41 -2.34 17.51
N GLU A 156 10.83 -2.58 18.76
CA GLU A 156 10.10 -3.43 19.71
C GLU A 156 8.75 -2.81 20.10
N GLU A 157 8.69 -1.49 20.31
CA GLU A 157 7.44 -0.78 20.59
C GLU A 157 6.45 -0.95 19.42
N ALA A 158 6.89 -0.69 18.18
CA ALA A 158 6.05 -0.86 17.01
C ALA A 158 5.60 -2.31 16.80
N LEU A 159 6.48 -3.30 17.00
CA LEU A 159 6.14 -4.71 16.85
C LEU A 159 5.23 -5.21 17.98
N THR A 160 5.29 -4.61 19.17
CA THR A 160 4.37 -4.89 20.26
C THR A 160 2.95 -4.43 19.90
N GLU A 161 2.81 -3.24 19.31
CA GLU A 161 1.53 -2.76 18.77
C GLU A 161 1.03 -3.66 17.62
N ALA A 162 1.92 -4.11 16.73
CA ALA A 162 1.57 -5.06 15.67
C ALA A 162 1.03 -6.38 16.25
N ASN A 163 1.70 -6.91 17.27
CA ASN A 163 1.33 -8.14 17.96
C ASN A 163 0.01 -8.00 18.74
N PHE A 164 -0.27 -6.83 19.31
CA PHE A 164 -1.55 -6.55 19.96
C PHE A 164 -2.72 -6.62 18.95
N LEU A 165 -2.52 -6.11 17.74
CA LEU A 165 -3.52 -6.13 16.67
C LEU A 165 -3.67 -7.52 16.03
N ASN A 166 -2.58 -8.28 15.91
CA ASN A 166 -2.61 -9.66 15.43
C ASN A 166 -1.50 -10.50 16.08
N ASN A 167 -1.87 -11.24 17.12
CA ASN A 167 -0.94 -12.09 17.86
C ASN A 167 -0.56 -13.41 17.17
N GLN A 168 -1.11 -13.67 15.98
CA GLN A 168 -0.83 -14.85 15.17
C GLN A 168 0.16 -14.56 14.05
N SER A 169 0.66 -13.32 13.93
CA SER A 169 1.61 -12.95 12.89
C SER A 169 2.98 -13.55 13.17
N ALA A 170 3.31 -14.64 12.47
CA ALA A 170 4.63 -15.28 12.53
C ALA A 170 5.78 -14.30 12.20
N GLU A 171 5.55 -13.37 11.28
CA GLU A 171 6.54 -12.36 10.89
C GLU A 171 6.83 -11.38 12.03
N VAL A 172 5.80 -10.92 12.75
CA VAL A 172 5.96 -10.06 13.93
C VAL A 172 6.77 -10.78 15.02
N TRP A 173 6.41 -12.03 15.33
CA TRP A 173 7.16 -12.85 16.29
C TRP A 173 8.60 -13.12 15.84
N GLY A 174 8.83 -13.29 14.54
CA GLY A 174 10.16 -13.41 13.95
C GLY A 174 11.01 -12.17 14.20
N TYR A 175 10.47 -10.98 13.94
CA TYR A 175 11.20 -9.73 14.21
C TYR A 175 11.42 -9.45 15.70
N LEU A 176 10.46 -9.76 16.57
CA LEU A 176 10.67 -9.70 18.03
C LEU A 176 11.79 -10.65 18.47
N THR A 177 11.84 -11.86 17.90
CA THR A 177 12.94 -12.81 18.13
C THR A 177 14.29 -12.20 17.72
N LEU A 178 14.36 -11.61 16.52
CA LEU A 178 15.59 -10.95 16.04
C LEU A 178 16.04 -9.82 16.97
N ILE A 179 15.11 -8.98 17.44
CA ILE A 179 15.42 -7.89 18.38
C ILE A 179 15.95 -8.45 19.71
N CYS A 180 15.30 -9.46 20.27
CA CYS A 180 15.76 -10.11 21.50
C CYS A 180 17.18 -10.68 21.33
N LEU A 181 17.49 -11.28 20.18
CA LEU A 181 18.85 -11.77 19.89
C LEU A 181 19.87 -10.62 19.79
N GLN A 182 19.56 -9.54 19.07
CA GLN A 182 20.45 -8.37 18.95
C GLN A 182 20.70 -7.69 20.30
N THR A 183 19.69 -7.69 21.18
CA THR A 183 19.76 -7.12 22.53
C THR A 183 20.23 -8.13 23.60
N LYS A 184 20.64 -9.35 23.21
CA LYS A 184 21.16 -10.43 24.08
C LYS A 184 20.17 -10.95 25.12
N ARG A 185 18.87 -10.79 24.85
CA ARG A 185 17.72 -11.26 25.63
C ARG A 185 17.32 -12.69 25.20
N TYR A 186 18.18 -13.65 25.49
CA TYR A 186 18.07 -15.01 24.93
C TYR A 186 16.82 -15.78 25.38
N ILE A 187 16.35 -15.57 26.62
CA ILE A 187 15.15 -16.24 27.14
C ILE A 187 13.90 -15.74 26.39
N GLU A 188 13.76 -14.42 26.23
CA GLU A 188 12.65 -13.82 25.47
C GLU A 188 12.72 -14.17 23.98
N ALA A 189 13.93 -14.29 23.42
CA ALA A 189 14.13 -14.76 22.06
C ALA A 189 13.59 -16.19 21.86
N GLU A 190 13.91 -17.12 22.76
CA GLU A 190 13.44 -18.51 22.66
C GLU A 190 11.91 -18.60 22.77
N GLN A 191 11.31 -17.78 23.63
CA GLN A 191 9.86 -17.70 23.77
C GLN A 191 9.21 -17.17 22.50
N SER A 192 9.70 -16.03 21.98
CA SER A 192 9.19 -15.41 20.76
C SER A 192 9.34 -16.33 19.55
N TYR A 193 10.46 -17.05 19.45
CA TYR A 193 10.72 -18.02 18.39
C TYR A 193 9.68 -19.15 18.38
N LYS A 194 9.29 -19.67 19.56
CA LYS A 194 8.25 -20.71 19.66
C LYS A 194 6.90 -20.24 19.12
N TYR A 195 6.57 -18.95 19.26
CA TYR A 195 5.37 -18.38 18.68
C TYR A 195 5.51 -18.12 17.18
N ALA A 196 6.72 -17.82 16.68
CA ALA A 196 6.97 -17.58 15.26
C ALA A 196 6.81 -18.84 14.38
N ILE A 197 7.06 -20.03 14.93
CA ILE A 197 7.03 -21.31 14.19
C ILE A 197 5.76 -22.14 14.42
N LYS A 198 4.80 -21.64 15.21
CA LYS A 198 3.57 -22.33 15.55
C LYS A 198 2.52 -22.14 14.46
#